data_AF-A0A1N7QCV6-F1
#
_entry.id   AF-A0A1N7QCV6-F1
#
_cell.length_a   1.000
_cell.length_b   1.000
_cell.length_c   1.000
_cell.angle_alpha   90.00
_cell.angle_beta   90.00
_cell.angle_gamma   90.00
#
_symmetry.space_group_name_H-M   'P 1'
#
loop_
_entity.id
_entity.type
_entity.pdbx_description
1 polymer ?
#
loop_
_entity_poly.entity_id
_entity_poly.type
_entity_poly.pdbx_seq_one_letter_code
_entity_poly.pdbx_strand_id
1 'polypeptide(L)'
;MQPKDSTTNEGFKGFTNTNCPFLPCHEGVQREFNCLFCYCPLIAYECPGPYKVLDSANGVKRKDCSACTLPHDGFSHSWNFVQRWLEYPVVWSGAPQTEPPTRRPQPPSKA
;
A
#
# COMPACT_ATOMS: atom_id res chain seq x y z
N MET A 1 -3.99 -21.82 -11.82
CA MET A 1 -3.87 -21.00 -10.60
C MET A 1 -5.01 -21.42 -9.68
N GLN A 2 -4.74 -21.92 -8.47
CA GLN A 2 -5.81 -22.26 -7.53
C GLN A 2 -6.61 -20.98 -7.20
N PRO A 3 -7.96 -21.02 -7.16
CA PRO A 3 -8.74 -19.90 -6.68
C PRO A 3 -8.27 -19.50 -5.28
N LYS A 4 -8.18 -18.19 -5.02
CA LYS A 4 -7.73 -17.64 -3.72
C LYS A 4 -8.58 -18.17 -2.56
N ASP A 5 -9.82 -18.51 -2.88
CA ASP A 5 -10.86 -18.97 -1.95
C ASP A 5 -10.84 -20.50 -1.74
N SER A 6 -9.94 -21.25 -2.39
CA SER A 6 -9.86 -22.71 -2.29
C SER A 6 -8.74 -23.22 -1.37
N THR A 7 -7.94 -22.35 -0.76
CA THR A 7 -6.83 -22.74 0.13
C THR A 7 -7.02 -22.20 1.55
N THR A 8 -6.64 -23.00 2.55
CA THR A 8 -6.54 -22.57 3.95
C THR A 8 -5.17 -21.97 4.29
N ASN A 9 -4.21 -22.06 3.38
CA ASN A 9 -2.88 -21.48 3.59
C ASN A 9 -2.92 -19.97 3.34
N GLU A 10 -2.80 -19.18 4.41
CA GLU A 10 -2.84 -17.71 4.34
C GLU A 10 -1.50 -17.06 3.99
N GLY A 11 -0.44 -17.82 3.72
CA GLY A 11 0.90 -17.28 3.39
C GLY A 11 0.92 -16.38 2.15
N PHE A 12 -0.10 -16.44 1.29
CA PHE A 12 -0.25 -15.50 0.18
C PHE A 12 -0.58 -14.07 0.63
N LYS A 13 -1.08 -13.88 1.86
CA LYS A 13 -1.42 -12.55 2.41
C LYS A 13 -0.18 -11.77 2.85
N GLY A 14 0.92 -12.46 3.19
CA GLY A 14 2.15 -11.82 3.61
C GLY A 14 3.12 -12.75 4.33
N PHE A 15 4.31 -12.22 4.57
CA PHE A 15 5.37 -12.84 5.36
C PHE A 15 6.30 -11.75 5.91
N THR A 16 7.05 -12.09 6.97
CA THR A 16 8.13 -11.25 7.49
C THR A 16 9.47 -11.88 7.12
N ASN A 17 10.31 -11.19 6.33
CA ASN A 17 11.69 -11.60 6.13
C ASN A 17 12.55 -11.19 7.33
N THR A 18 12.69 -12.06 8.33
CA THR A 18 13.48 -11.79 9.55
C THR A 18 14.98 -11.62 9.28
N ASN A 19 15.48 -12.05 8.11
CA ASN A 19 16.87 -11.87 7.70
C ASN A 19 17.11 -10.55 6.95
N CYS A 20 16.09 -9.70 6.80
CA CYS A 20 16.23 -8.40 6.12
C CYS A 20 17.08 -7.44 6.98
N PRO A 21 18.18 -6.87 6.46
CA PRO A 21 19.03 -5.96 7.23
C PRO A 21 18.37 -4.61 7.53
N PHE A 22 17.25 -4.31 6.88
CA PHE A 22 16.48 -3.09 7.08
C PHE A 22 15.35 -3.25 8.09
N LEU A 23 15.13 -4.44 8.65
CA LEU A 23 14.06 -4.67 9.64
C LEU A 23 14.44 -4.07 11.01
N PRO A 24 13.57 -3.28 11.68
CA PRO A 24 12.26 -2.80 11.23
C PRO A 24 12.36 -1.72 10.13
N CYS A 25 11.67 -1.94 9.00
CA CYS A 25 11.80 -1.04 7.83
C CYS A 25 11.03 0.28 7.98
N HIS A 26 9.97 0.27 8.80
CA HIS A 26 9.14 1.44 9.10
C HIS A 26 8.88 1.50 10.60
N GLU A 27 8.98 2.71 11.16
CA GLU A 27 8.62 2.96 12.54
C GLU A 27 7.09 2.92 12.72
N GLY A 28 6.64 2.50 13.91
CA GLY A 28 5.22 2.54 14.29
C GLY A 28 4.35 1.38 13.80
N VAL A 29 4.91 0.41 13.08
CA VAL A 29 4.24 -0.88 12.82
C VAL A 29 4.02 -1.62 14.15
N GLN A 30 2.77 -2.01 14.42
CA GLN A 30 2.37 -2.60 15.70
C GLN A 30 2.27 -4.13 15.63
N ARG A 31 2.03 -4.68 14.44
CA ARG A 31 1.90 -6.13 14.16
C ARG A 31 3.11 -6.66 13.39
N GLU A 32 2.92 -7.76 12.65
CA GLU A 32 3.94 -8.33 11.77
C GLU A 32 4.18 -7.47 10.52
N PHE A 33 5.44 -7.33 10.13
CA PHE A 33 5.81 -6.64 8.90
C PHE A 33 5.44 -7.45 7.66
N ASN A 34 4.53 -6.93 6.84
CA ASN A 34 4.25 -7.54 5.54
C ASN A 34 5.31 -7.17 4.48
N CYS A 35 6.29 -8.04 4.26
CA CYS A 35 7.36 -7.84 3.27
C CYS A 35 6.91 -8.03 1.82
N LEU A 36 5.71 -8.57 1.58
CA LEU A 36 5.14 -8.66 0.22
C LEU A 36 5.00 -7.27 -0.42
N PHE A 37 4.81 -6.25 0.41
CA PHE A 37 4.58 -4.87 -0.02
C PHE A 37 5.77 -3.95 0.25
N CYS A 38 6.99 -4.49 0.40
CA CYS A 38 8.22 -3.68 0.54
C CYS A 38 8.33 -2.59 -0.53
N TYR A 39 7.82 -2.84 -1.73
CA TYR A 39 7.44 -1.80 -2.67
C TYR A 39 5.94 -1.57 -2.58
N CYS A 40 5.54 -0.31 -2.38
CA CYS A 40 4.14 0.03 -2.22
C CYS A 40 3.34 -0.34 -3.49
N PRO A 41 2.37 -1.27 -3.41
CA PRO A 41 1.57 -1.66 -4.57
C PRO A 41 0.65 -0.53 -5.07
N LEU A 42 0.46 0.51 -4.26
CA LEU A 42 -0.36 1.69 -4.57
C LEU A 42 0.49 2.90 -5.01
N ILE A 43 1.77 2.74 -5.31
CA ILE A 43 2.68 3.87 -5.60
C ILE A 43 2.21 4.73 -6.80
N ALA A 44 1.57 4.10 -7.79
CA ALA A 44 1.06 4.76 -9.00
C ALA A 44 -0.42 5.18 -8.90
N TYR A 45 -1.10 4.88 -7.79
CA TYR A 45 -2.53 5.10 -7.61
C TYR A 45 -2.81 6.06 -6.48
N GLU A 46 -3.96 6.75 -6.52
CA GLU A 46 -4.49 7.48 -5.38
C GLU A 46 -4.59 6.54 -4.16
N CYS A 47 -4.14 7.02 -3.01
CA CYS A 47 -4.10 6.24 -1.77
C CYS A 47 -4.16 7.18 -0.55
N PRO A 48 -4.52 6.68 0.64
CA PRO A 48 -4.69 7.49 1.84
C PRO A 48 -3.38 7.58 2.65
N GLY A 49 -2.28 7.04 2.11
CA GLY A 49 -1.00 7.01 2.82
C GLY A 49 -0.45 8.42 3.04
N PRO A 50 0.34 8.63 4.10
CA PRO A 50 0.93 9.92 4.43
C PRO A 50 2.14 10.24 3.53
N TYR A 51 2.01 10.01 2.21
CA TYR A 51 3.11 10.20 1.28
C TYR A 51 3.41 11.68 1.08
N LYS A 52 4.69 11.98 0.88
CA LYS A 52 5.14 13.28 0.37
C LYS A 52 5.36 13.20 -1.13
N VAL A 53 5.40 14.34 -1.81
CA VAL A 53 5.72 14.40 -3.24
C VAL A 53 7.15 14.89 -3.38
N LEU A 54 7.95 14.14 -4.13
CA LEU A 54 9.29 14.52 -4.52
C LEU A 54 9.32 14.83 -6.00
N ASP A 55 10.03 15.90 -6.36
CA ASP A 55 10.40 16.21 -7.74
C ASP A 55 11.78 15.63 -8.02
N SER A 56 11.91 14.80 -9.06
CA SER A 56 13.21 14.36 -9.53
C SER A 56 13.90 15.43 -10.37
N ALA A 57 15.21 15.29 -10.59
CA ALA A 57 16.00 16.23 -11.40
C ALA A 57 15.49 16.39 -12.84
N ASN A 58 14.78 15.40 -13.39
CA ASN A 58 14.14 15.45 -14.71
C ASN A 58 12.66 15.89 -14.67
N GLY A 59 12.19 16.45 -13.55
CA GLY A 59 10.83 16.98 -13.40
C GLY A 59 9.73 15.93 -13.21
N VAL A 60 10.09 14.65 -13.01
CA VAL A 60 9.12 13.59 -12.75
C VAL A 60 8.73 13.61 -11.28
N LYS A 61 7.44 13.72 -11.01
CA LYS A 61 6.89 13.62 -9.65
C LYS A 61 6.82 12.17 -9.21
N ARG A 62 7.19 11.91 -7.95
CA ARG A 62 7.07 10.59 -7.31
C ARG A 62 6.55 10.72 -5.88
N LYS A 63 5.89 9.67 -5.41
CA LYS A 63 5.53 9.55 -3.99
C LYS A 63 6.74 9.10 -3.17
N ASP A 64 6.97 9.77 -2.06
CA ASP A 64 7.80 9.28 -0.96
C ASP A 64 6.89 8.69 0.11
N CYS A 65 6.90 7.36 0.20
CA CYS A 65 6.10 6.59 1.13
C CYS A 65 6.90 6.13 2.37
N SER A 66 8.09 6.69 2.64
CA SER A 66 8.95 6.27 3.75
C SER A 66 8.27 6.35 5.13
N ALA A 67 7.30 7.25 5.31
CA ALA A 67 6.51 7.40 6.54
C ALA A 67 5.22 6.55 6.56
N CYS A 68 4.97 5.71 5.55
CA CYS A 68 3.71 4.95 5.43
C CYS A 68 3.84 3.55 6.03
N THR A 69 2.96 3.21 6.98
CA THR A 69 2.87 1.87 7.59
C THR A 69 1.67 1.05 7.10
N LEU A 70 0.75 1.67 6.33
CA LEU A 70 -0.53 1.05 5.93
C LEU A 70 -0.38 -0.33 5.24
N PRO A 71 0.55 -0.55 4.30
CA PRO A 71 0.71 -1.87 3.70
C PRO A 71 1.60 -2.80 4.52
N HIS A 72 2.06 -2.40 5.71
CA HIS A 72 3.06 -3.13 6.49
C HIS A 72 2.59 -3.57 7.88
N ASP A 73 1.39 -3.21 8.31
CA ASP A 73 0.90 -3.47 9.67
C ASP A 73 -0.01 -4.72 9.78
N GLY A 74 0.61 -5.91 9.69
CA GLY A 74 -0.03 -7.22 9.80
C GLY A 74 -0.50 -7.78 8.46
N PHE A 75 -0.34 -9.09 8.22
CA PHE A 75 -0.55 -9.68 6.90
C PHE A 75 -1.98 -9.53 6.38
N SER A 76 -2.97 -9.96 7.17
CA SER A 76 -4.38 -9.89 6.78
C SER A 76 -4.88 -8.45 6.64
N HIS A 77 -4.45 -7.54 7.52
CA HIS A 77 -4.85 -6.15 7.45
C HIS A 77 -4.30 -5.47 6.19
N SER A 78 -2.98 -5.56 5.97
CA SER A 78 -2.32 -4.99 4.80
C SER A 78 -2.83 -5.57 3.48
N TRP A 79 -3.01 -6.90 3.42
CA TRP A 79 -3.56 -7.57 2.24
C TRP A 79 -4.95 -7.03 1.89
N ASN A 80 -5.86 -7.02 2.86
CA ASN A 80 -7.22 -6.52 2.65
C ASN A 80 -7.24 -5.03 2.29
N PHE A 81 -6.38 -4.23 2.92
CA PHE A 81 -6.22 -2.82 2.59
C PHE A 81 -5.83 -2.64 1.11
N VAL A 82 -4.75 -3.28 0.66
CA VAL A 82 -4.26 -3.17 -0.73
C VAL A 82 -5.33 -3.66 -1.71
N GLN A 83 -5.93 -4.83 -1.46
CA GLN A 83 -6.98 -5.39 -2.32
C GLN A 83 -8.17 -4.44 -2.48
N ARG A 84 -8.60 -3.78 -1.40
CA ARG A 84 -9.70 -2.80 -1.44
C ARG A 84 -9.38 -1.55 -2.24
N TRP A 85 -8.13 -1.11 -2.29
CA TRP A 85 -7.71 0.04 -3.10
C TRP A 85 -7.49 -0.32 -4.57
N LEU A 86 -7.04 -1.56 -4.85
CA LEU A 86 -6.90 -2.07 -6.20
C LEU A 86 -8.22 -2.51 -6.86
N GLU A 87 -9.32 -2.57 -6.11
CA GLU A 87 -10.65 -2.88 -6.63
C GLU A 87 -11.17 -1.80 -7.59
N TYR A 88 -10.87 -0.53 -7.30
CA TYR A 88 -11.23 0.64 -8.09
C TYR A 88 -10.06 1.64 -8.14
N PRO A 89 -8.96 1.28 -8.84
CA PRO A 89 -7.75 2.09 -8.82
C PRO A 89 -7.94 3.37 -9.63
N VAL A 90 -7.59 4.50 -9.04
CA VAL A 90 -7.48 5.79 -9.74
C VAL A 90 -5.99 6.11 -9.84
N VAL A 91 -5.49 6.38 -11.05
CA VAL A 91 -4.09 6.76 -11.25
C VAL A 91 -3.80 8.05 -10.49
N TRP A 92 -2.69 8.08 -9.76
CA TRP A 92 -2.30 9.24 -8.98
C TRP A 92 -2.09 10.46 -9.87
N SER A 93 -2.70 11.58 -9.48
CA SER A 93 -2.69 12.84 -10.22
C SER A 93 -1.34 13.58 -10.22
N GLY A 94 -0.39 13.17 -9.38
CA GLY A 94 0.84 13.92 -9.13
C GLY A 94 0.70 14.97 -8.01
N ALA A 95 -0.50 15.13 -7.44
CA ALA A 95 -0.77 16.11 -6.39
C ALA A 95 -0.25 15.66 -5.01
N PRO A 96 0.06 16.61 -4.10
CA PRO A 96 0.27 16.31 -2.69
C PRO A 96 -0.94 15.65 -2.02
N GLN A 97 -0.70 14.94 -0.92
CA GLN A 97 -1.77 14.39 -0.08
C GLN A 97 -2.59 15.52 0.55
N THR A 98 -3.87 15.24 0.85
CA THR A 98 -4.81 16.20 1.43
C THR A 98 -5.03 15.98 2.93
N GLU A 99 -5.60 16.99 3.60
CA GLU A 99 -6.14 16.88 4.96
C GLU A 99 -7.65 17.19 4.95
N PRO A 100 -8.54 16.22 5.19
CA PRO A 100 -8.25 14.80 5.49
C PRO A 100 -7.68 14.04 4.27
N PRO A 101 -7.04 12.86 4.46
CA PRO A 101 -6.44 12.09 3.38
C PRO A 101 -7.42 11.72 2.26
N THR A 102 -6.89 11.54 1.05
CA THR A 102 -7.65 11.09 -0.12
C THR A 102 -8.53 9.90 0.22
N ARG A 103 -9.83 10.05 -0.04
CA ARG A 103 -10.82 9.00 0.20
C ARG A 103 -10.68 7.89 -0.82
N ARG A 104 -11.04 6.67 -0.42
CA ARG A 104 -11.08 5.52 -1.34
C ARG A 104 -12.01 5.84 -2.52
N PRO A 105 -11.56 5.63 -3.77
CA PRO A 105 -12.44 5.71 -4.93
C PRO A 105 -13.65 4.77 -4.76
N GLN A 106 -14.80 5.22 -5.25
CA GLN A 106 -16.00 4.40 -5.30
C GLN A 106 -16.28 3.98 -6.75
N PRO A 107 -16.91 2.82 -6.97
CA PRO A 107 -17.47 2.52 -8.28
C PRO A 107 -18.41 3.65 -8.72
N PRO A 108 -18.49 3.94 -10.02
CA PRO A 108 -19.54 4.83 -10.52
C PRO A 108 -20.90 4.31 -10.05
N SER A 109 -21.77 5.21 -9.60
CA SER A 109 -23.14 4.84 -9.22
C SER A 109 -23.79 4.13 -10.40
N LYS A 110 -24.39 2.96 -10.17
CA LYS A 110 -25.22 2.33 -11.20
C LYS A 110 -26.35 3.32 -11.53
N ALA A 111 -26.40 3.75 -12.79
CA ALA A 111 -27.53 4.49 -13.34
C ALA A 111 -28.80 3.62 -13.30
#